data_AF-A0A4D4L4I6-F1
#
_entry.id   AF-A0A4D4L4I6-F1
#
_cell.length_a   1.000
_cell.length_b   1.000
_cell.length_c   1.000
_cell.angle_alpha   90.00
_cell.angle_beta   90.00
_cell.angle_gamma   90.00
#
_symmetry.space_group_name_H-M   'P 1'
#
loop_
_entity.id
_entity.type
_entity.pdbx_description
1 polymer ?
#
loop_
_entity_poly.entity_id
_entity_poly.type
_entity_poly.pdbx_seq_one_letter_code
_entity_poly.pdbx_strand_id
1 'polypeptide(L)'
;MPTEYLGAWEGEIKESGESTGKIRRVVLSQGPIGSVVAETLTSDSDSFCQDSAKLKSADSLLLIEDEEMDTSIPEDSCSAVGEQTLRIGNDGTLAWSTTDGSSEATLRPAKSGGKPVPSGYVGTWLAKDAFGKPDATLKITIKQGAIGSVVAQDVADSTKYHCEGDRVLASVEKGLVLSPSKFTGGTPKNLCGPGTSLTFTTSGHDKLRVEYDDPDDYSDETMTQTFTRLD
;
A
#
# COMPACT_ATOMS: atom_id res chain seq x y z
N MET A 1 5.79 -18.87 -18.78
CA MET A 1 6.66 -18.19 -17.79
C MET A 1 7.55 -19.21 -17.07
N PRO A 2 8.82 -18.90 -16.78
CA PRO A 2 9.69 -19.76 -15.98
C PRO A 2 9.29 -19.79 -14.50
N THR A 3 9.57 -20.89 -13.80
CA THR A 3 9.09 -21.14 -12.43
C THR A 3 9.77 -20.25 -11.38
N GLU A 4 10.99 -19.81 -11.64
CA GLU A 4 11.80 -18.97 -10.74
C GLU A 4 11.22 -17.57 -10.55
N TYR A 5 10.32 -17.14 -11.44
CA TYR A 5 9.59 -15.87 -11.30
C TYR A 5 8.34 -16.00 -10.42
N LEU A 6 7.83 -17.21 -10.19
CA LEU A 6 6.54 -17.41 -9.52
C LEU A 6 6.57 -16.93 -8.06
N GLY A 7 5.44 -16.36 -7.63
CA GLY A 7 5.25 -15.91 -6.26
C GLY A 7 5.16 -14.39 -6.14
N ALA A 8 5.21 -13.92 -4.89
CA ALA A 8 5.11 -12.51 -4.58
C ALA A 8 6.47 -11.88 -4.39
N TRP A 9 6.62 -10.68 -4.95
CA TRP A 9 7.83 -9.88 -4.93
C TRP A 9 7.48 -8.46 -4.51
N GLU A 10 8.29 -7.87 -3.63
CA GLU A 10 8.05 -6.53 -3.12
C GLU A 10 9.36 -5.75 -2.94
N GLY A 11 9.31 -4.46 -3.20
CA GLY A 11 10.44 -3.56 -3.05
C GLY A 11 10.04 -2.11 -3.19
N GLU A 12 11.00 -1.23 -2.98
CA GLU A 12 10.79 0.21 -3.08
C GLU A 12 11.13 0.70 -4.48
N ILE A 13 10.26 1.58 -5.03
CA ILE A 13 10.49 2.22 -6.31
C ILE A 13 11.55 3.29 -6.14
N LYS A 14 12.45 3.35 -7.12
CA LYS A 14 13.42 4.41 -7.32
C LYS A 14 13.13 5.16 -8.60
N GLU A 15 13.33 6.46 -8.57
CA GLU A 15 13.25 7.35 -9.72
C GLU A 15 14.57 8.09 -9.81
N SER A 16 15.24 8.03 -10.98
CA SER A 16 16.60 8.57 -11.15
C SER A 16 17.62 8.08 -10.11
N GLY A 17 17.44 6.85 -9.59
CA GLY A 17 18.31 6.23 -8.57
C GLY A 17 17.97 6.59 -7.12
N GLU A 18 17.10 7.57 -6.90
CA GLU A 18 16.67 8.02 -5.58
C GLU A 18 15.44 7.25 -5.10
N SER A 19 15.38 7.01 -3.79
CA SER A 19 14.27 6.24 -3.20
C SER A 19 13.04 7.13 -3.06
N THR A 20 11.88 6.62 -3.47
CA THR A 20 10.63 7.39 -3.50
C THR A 20 9.74 7.17 -2.27
N GLY A 21 10.03 6.17 -1.43
CA GLY A 21 9.12 5.69 -0.40
C GLY A 21 7.96 4.83 -0.94
N LYS A 22 7.72 4.80 -2.26
CA LYS A 22 6.64 4.04 -2.87
C LYS A 22 6.96 2.54 -2.86
N ILE A 23 6.00 1.74 -2.45
CA ILE A 23 6.11 0.28 -2.44
C ILE A 23 5.56 -0.27 -3.75
N ARG A 24 6.36 -1.04 -4.48
CA ARG A 24 5.91 -1.86 -5.61
C ARG A 24 5.82 -3.31 -5.18
N ARG A 25 4.70 -3.94 -5.50
CA ARG A 25 4.47 -5.35 -5.31
C ARG A 25 4.00 -5.99 -6.61
N VAL A 26 4.54 -7.16 -6.92
CA VAL A 26 4.17 -7.97 -8.09
C VAL A 26 3.96 -9.42 -7.65
N VAL A 27 2.80 -9.99 -7.96
CA VAL A 27 2.49 -11.40 -7.72
C VAL A 27 2.39 -12.11 -9.06
N LEU A 28 3.35 -12.98 -9.35
CA LEU A 28 3.48 -13.68 -10.62
C LEU A 28 2.92 -15.10 -10.52
N SER A 29 2.08 -15.45 -11.49
CA SER A 29 1.40 -16.74 -11.63
C SER A 29 1.61 -17.34 -13.02
N GLN A 30 1.51 -18.67 -13.14
CA GLN A 30 1.84 -19.38 -14.37
C GLN A 30 0.82 -19.08 -15.48
N GLY A 31 1.31 -18.70 -16.66
CA GLY A 31 0.47 -18.57 -17.85
C GLY A 31 1.24 -18.51 -19.18
N PRO A 32 0.55 -18.73 -20.32
CA PRO A 32 1.10 -18.49 -21.66
C PRO A 32 1.18 -16.99 -21.98
N ILE A 33 1.92 -16.64 -23.03
CA ILE A 33 1.92 -15.29 -23.61
C ILE A 33 0.47 -14.90 -23.98
N GLY A 34 0.09 -13.66 -23.67
CA GLY A 34 -1.24 -13.08 -23.87
C GLY A 34 -2.19 -13.27 -22.68
N SER A 35 -1.88 -14.14 -21.72
CA SER A 35 -2.69 -14.33 -20.50
C SER A 35 -2.29 -13.33 -19.41
N VAL A 36 -3.25 -13.02 -18.52
CA VAL A 36 -2.97 -12.30 -17.27
C VAL A 36 -2.11 -13.21 -16.38
N VAL A 37 -0.93 -12.74 -16.01
CA VAL A 37 0.04 -13.50 -15.20
C VAL A 37 0.51 -12.76 -13.97
N ALA A 38 0.27 -11.44 -13.90
CA ALA A 38 0.70 -10.62 -12.77
C ALA A 38 -0.49 -9.88 -12.17
N GLU A 39 -0.58 -9.90 -10.85
CA GLU A 39 -1.30 -8.88 -10.08
C GLU A 39 -0.24 -7.90 -9.58
N THR A 40 -0.45 -6.60 -9.79
CA THR A 40 0.49 -5.57 -9.35
C THR A 40 -0.17 -4.56 -8.45
N LEU A 41 0.62 -4.00 -7.54
CA LEU A 41 0.18 -3.02 -6.57
C LEU A 41 1.28 -2.00 -6.37
N THR A 42 0.91 -0.73 -6.35
CA THR A 42 1.78 0.38 -5.95
C THR A 42 1.13 1.14 -4.81
N SER A 43 1.86 1.33 -3.72
CA SER A 43 1.41 2.15 -2.59
C SER A 43 2.33 3.35 -2.42
N ASP A 44 1.74 4.53 -2.41
CA ASP A 44 2.36 5.80 -2.03
C ASP A 44 1.75 6.28 -0.70
N SER A 45 2.23 7.42 -0.21
CA SER A 45 1.70 8.23 0.87
C SER A 45 0.28 8.74 0.60
N ASP A 46 -0.04 9.08 -0.65
CA ASP A 46 -1.30 9.73 -1.04
C ASP A 46 -2.17 8.89 -1.97
N SER A 47 -1.63 7.78 -2.50
CA SER A 47 -2.30 6.94 -3.48
C SER A 47 -2.04 5.45 -3.28
N PHE A 48 -2.98 4.64 -3.75
CA PHE A 48 -2.89 3.19 -3.83
C PHE A 48 -3.48 2.72 -5.16
N CYS A 49 -2.66 2.02 -5.93
CA CYS A 49 -3.00 1.53 -7.25
C CYS A 49 -2.88 0.01 -7.28
N GLN A 50 -3.84 -0.66 -7.88
CA GLN A 50 -3.79 -2.11 -8.11
C GLN A 50 -4.31 -2.42 -9.51
N ASP A 51 -3.65 -3.34 -10.19
CA ASP A 51 -3.93 -3.74 -11.56
C ASP A 51 -3.50 -5.17 -11.85
N SER A 52 -3.82 -5.61 -13.07
CA SER A 52 -3.49 -6.92 -13.60
C SER A 52 -2.75 -6.77 -14.93
N ALA A 53 -1.63 -7.49 -15.09
CA ALA A 53 -0.80 -7.39 -16.29
C ALA A 53 -0.72 -8.72 -17.07
N LYS A 54 -0.73 -8.59 -18.41
CA LYS A 54 -0.60 -9.72 -19.34
C LYS A 54 0.86 -10.00 -19.66
N LEU A 55 1.18 -11.28 -19.85
CA LEU A 55 2.50 -11.69 -20.33
C LEU A 55 2.67 -11.36 -21.81
N LYS A 56 3.68 -10.57 -22.17
CA LYS A 56 4.00 -10.21 -23.56
C LYS A 56 5.16 -11.02 -24.13
N SER A 57 6.19 -11.26 -23.31
CA SER A 57 7.33 -12.11 -23.65
C SER A 57 7.90 -12.78 -22.39
N ALA A 58 8.53 -13.94 -22.57
CA ALA A 58 9.21 -14.69 -21.52
C ALA A 58 10.57 -15.25 -21.99
N ASP A 59 11.30 -14.45 -22.77
CA ASP A 59 12.62 -14.81 -23.30
C ASP A 59 13.72 -14.60 -22.23
N SER A 60 14.71 -13.74 -22.48
CA SER A 60 15.79 -13.42 -21.52
C SER A 60 15.33 -12.56 -20.34
N LEU A 61 14.19 -11.88 -20.49
CA LEU A 61 13.47 -11.13 -19.46
C LEU A 61 11.96 -11.36 -19.63
N LEU A 62 11.21 -11.18 -18.55
CA LEU A 62 9.75 -11.12 -18.65
C LEU A 62 9.32 -9.72 -19.04
N LEU A 63 8.41 -9.66 -20.00
CA LEU A 63 7.73 -8.44 -20.38
C LEU A 63 6.26 -8.60 -20.00
N ILE A 64 5.76 -7.72 -19.13
CA ILE A 64 4.35 -7.65 -18.79
C ILE A 64 3.78 -6.29 -19.16
N GLU A 65 2.49 -6.24 -19.41
CA GLU A 65 1.80 -5.00 -19.77
C GLU A 65 0.44 -4.94 -19.06
N ASP A 66 0.22 -3.87 -18.33
CA ASP A 66 -1.08 -3.45 -17.80
C ASP A 66 -1.64 -2.30 -18.66
N GLU A 67 -2.95 -2.34 -18.90
CA GLU A 67 -3.64 -1.34 -19.73
C GLU A 67 -4.73 -0.59 -18.94
N GLU A 68 -5.22 -1.19 -17.85
CA GLU A 68 -6.36 -0.71 -17.06
C GLU A 68 -6.10 -0.89 -15.57
N MET A 69 -6.66 0.02 -14.75
CA MET A 69 -6.59 -0.06 -13.29
C MET A 69 -7.78 -0.84 -12.74
N ASP A 70 -7.51 -1.78 -11.83
CA ASP A 70 -8.54 -2.51 -11.10
C ASP A 70 -9.00 -1.73 -9.86
N THR A 71 -8.08 -1.02 -9.20
CA THR A 71 -8.37 -0.18 -8.03
C THR A 71 -7.47 1.05 -8.01
N SER A 72 -8.09 2.21 -7.77
CA SER A 72 -7.43 3.49 -7.50
C SER A 72 -8.01 4.08 -6.23
N ILE A 73 -7.15 4.41 -5.27
CA ILE A 73 -7.53 5.15 -4.06
C ILE A 73 -6.54 6.29 -3.88
N PRO A 74 -6.96 7.57 -3.97
CA PRO A 74 -8.28 8.06 -4.34
C PRO A 74 -8.76 7.59 -5.72
N GLU A 75 -10.06 7.74 -6.01
CA GLU A 75 -10.56 7.48 -7.36
C GLU A 75 -9.84 8.39 -8.36
N ASP A 76 -9.53 7.84 -9.55
CA ASP A 76 -8.84 8.52 -10.65
C ASP A 76 -7.43 9.07 -10.35
N SER A 77 -6.80 8.69 -9.23
CA SER A 77 -5.42 9.09 -8.91
C SER A 77 -4.34 8.26 -9.62
N CYS A 78 -4.71 7.09 -10.14
CA CYS A 78 -3.79 6.12 -10.72
C CYS A 78 -3.90 6.06 -12.25
N SER A 79 -2.79 5.69 -12.89
CA SER A 79 -2.74 5.35 -14.32
C SER A 79 -1.96 4.06 -14.52
N ALA A 80 -2.28 3.34 -15.59
CA ALA A 80 -1.51 2.18 -16.01
C ALA A 80 -0.03 2.53 -16.20
N VAL A 81 0.84 1.63 -15.76
CA VAL A 81 2.28 1.72 -15.97
C VAL A 81 2.61 1.39 -17.42
N GLY A 82 1.83 0.50 -18.05
CA GLY A 82 2.03 0.06 -19.42
C GLY A 82 3.04 -1.08 -19.48
N GLU A 83 3.95 -1.04 -20.45
CA GLU A 83 4.93 -2.11 -20.63
C GLU A 83 6.06 -2.02 -19.60
N GLN A 84 6.32 -3.14 -18.91
CA GLN A 84 7.26 -3.27 -17.80
C GLN A 84 8.18 -4.48 -18.00
N THR A 85 9.42 -4.37 -17.56
CA THR A 85 10.39 -5.48 -17.62
C THR A 85 10.65 -6.07 -16.24
N LEU A 86 10.76 -7.40 -16.18
CA LEU A 86 11.22 -8.10 -14.98
C LEU A 86 12.35 -9.06 -15.32
N ARG A 87 13.39 -9.06 -14.49
CA ARG A 87 14.56 -9.91 -14.66
C ARG A 87 14.97 -10.50 -13.33
N ILE A 88 14.97 -11.83 -13.25
CA ILE A 88 15.45 -12.55 -12.08
C ILE A 88 16.97 -12.35 -11.94
N GLY A 89 17.41 -12.00 -10.74
CA GLY A 89 18.80 -11.89 -10.36
C GLY A 89 19.36 -13.23 -9.86
N ASN A 90 20.67 -13.43 -10.02
CA ASN A 90 21.36 -14.60 -9.46
C ASN A 90 21.40 -14.61 -7.92
N ASP A 91 21.08 -13.49 -7.29
CA ASP A 91 21.00 -13.29 -5.85
C ASP A 91 19.59 -13.56 -5.27
N GLY A 92 18.67 -14.06 -6.10
CA GLY A 92 17.29 -14.34 -5.69
C GLY A 92 16.42 -13.09 -5.55
N THR A 93 16.82 -11.97 -6.17
CA THR A 93 15.99 -10.77 -6.31
C THR A 93 15.32 -10.72 -7.68
N LEU A 94 14.32 -9.86 -7.83
CA LEU A 94 13.66 -9.57 -9.10
C LEU A 94 13.85 -8.09 -9.42
N ALA A 95 14.65 -7.79 -10.45
CA ALA A 95 14.76 -6.44 -10.96
C ALA A 95 13.51 -6.10 -11.76
N TRP A 96 12.87 -4.99 -11.44
CA TRP A 96 11.71 -4.44 -12.13
C TRP A 96 12.05 -3.05 -12.67
N SER A 97 11.56 -2.71 -13.87
CA SER A 97 11.60 -1.35 -14.38
C SER A 97 10.48 -1.06 -15.37
N THR A 98 10.13 0.22 -15.50
CA THR A 98 9.41 0.71 -16.68
C THR A 98 10.31 0.60 -17.91
N THR A 99 9.71 0.48 -19.10
CA THR A 99 10.46 0.36 -20.37
C THR A 99 11.20 1.63 -20.76
N ASP A 100 10.71 2.80 -20.33
CA ASP A 100 11.37 4.09 -20.50
C ASP A 100 12.51 4.33 -19.48
N GLY A 101 12.66 3.45 -18.50
CA GLY A 101 13.67 3.55 -17.44
C GLY A 101 13.44 4.68 -16.43
N SER A 102 12.25 5.29 -16.42
CA SER A 102 11.91 6.35 -15.47
C SER A 102 11.78 5.86 -14.03
N SER A 103 11.32 4.62 -13.84
CA SER A 103 11.16 3.97 -12.54
C SER A 103 11.76 2.57 -12.52
N GLU A 104 12.42 2.23 -11.42
CA GLU A 104 13.00 0.90 -11.20
C GLU A 104 12.83 0.43 -9.75
N ALA A 105 12.94 -0.86 -9.51
CA ALA A 105 12.94 -1.43 -8.17
C ALA A 105 13.73 -2.74 -8.14
N THR A 106 14.37 -3.01 -7.00
CA THR A 106 14.90 -4.34 -6.68
C THR A 106 13.92 -5.01 -5.73
N LEU A 107 13.11 -5.92 -6.25
CA LEU A 107 12.09 -6.62 -5.51
C LEU A 107 12.68 -7.88 -4.85
N ARG A 108 12.21 -8.19 -3.64
CA ARG A 108 12.59 -9.38 -2.87
C ARG A 108 11.38 -10.29 -2.70
N PRO A 109 11.56 -11.60 -2.49
CA PRO A 109 10.46 -12.49 -2.17
C PRO A 109 9.67 -11.97 -0.95
N ALA A 110 8.35 -11.90 -1.09
CA ALA A 110 7.46 -11.33 -0.08
C ALA A 110 6.40 -12.34 0.35
N LYS A 111 5.78 -12.12 1.52
CA LYS A 111 4.71 -12.99 2.02
C LYS A 111 3.52 -12.97 1.06
N SER A 112 2.95 -14.13 0.78
CA SER A 112 1.72 -14.30 0.01
C SER A 112 0.65 -15.02 0.84
N GLY A 113 -0.62 -14.94 0.41
CA GLY A 113 -1.75 -15.64 1.03
C GLY A 113 -2.85 -14.73 1.58
N GLY A 114 -3.95 -15.35 2.03
CA GLY A 114 -5.19 -14.63 2.38
C GLY A 114 -5.29 -14.10 3.83
N LYS A 115 -4.33 -14.40 4.70
CA LYS A 115 -4.29 -13.92 6.10
C LYS A 115 -2.89 -13.45 6.57
N PRO A 116 -2.23 -12.53 5.85
CA PRO A 116 -0.89 -12.04 6.16
C PRO A 116 -0.81 -11.06 7.35
N VAL A 117 -1.93 -10.47 7.81
CA VAL A 117 -1.93 -9.47 8.89
C VAL A 117 -1.42 -10.09 10.20
N PRO A 118 -0.34 -9.58 10.82
CA PRO A 118 0.10 -10.12 12.10
C PRO A 118 -0.92 -9.87 13.20
N SER A 119 -1.10 -10.84 14.12
CA SER A 119 -2.15 -10.80 15.15
C SER A 119 -2.08 -9.57 16.06
N GLY A 120 -0.89 -9.03 16.30
CA GLY A 120 -0.68 -7.82 17.10
C GLY A 120 -1.35 -6.56 16.52
N TYR A 121 -1.69 -6.54 15.24
CA TYR A 121 -2.40 -5.43 14.61
C TYR A 121 -3.92 -5.61 14.58
N VAL A 122 -4.43 -6.84 14.68
CA VAL A 122 -5.88 -7.11 14.55
C VAL A 122 -6.62 -6.64 15.80
N GLY A 123 -7.60 -5.77 15.64
CA GLY A 123 -8.39 -5.20 16.73
C GLY A 123 -8.89 -3.79 16.40
N THR A 124 -9.51 -3.14 17.39
CA THR A 124 -9.92 -1.74 17.28
C THR A 124 -8.97 -0.84 18.06
N TRP A 125 -8.53 0.23 17.40
CA TRP A 125 -7.52 1.14 17.88
C TRP A 125 -8.00 2.58 17.81
N LEU A 126 -7.64 3.40 18.79
CA LEU A 126 -8.05 4.80 18.87
C LEU A 126 -6.84 5.72 19.02
N ALA A 127 -6.69 6.66 18.09
CA ALA A 127 -5.91 7.87 18.26
C ALA A 127 -6.80 9.00 18.78
N LYS A 128 -6.32 9.68 19.83
CA LYS A 128 -6.85 10.96 20.30
C LYS A 128 -5.93 12.08 19.83
N ASP A 129 -6.48 13.28 19.73
CA ASP A 129 -5.82 14.47 19.19
C ASP A 129 -5.14 14.14 17.86
N ALA A 130 -5.89 13.45 17.01
CA ALA A 130 -5.36 12.71 15.87
C ALA A 130 -4.58 13.63 14.93
N PHE A 131 -3.30 13.31 14.75
CA PHE A 131 -2.35 14.05 13.91
C PHE A 131 -2.29 15.54 14.26
N GLY A 132 -2.14 15.84 15.56
CA GLY A 132 -1.96 17.20 16.07
C GLY A 132 -3.25 18.02 16.17
N LYS A 133 -4.40 17.49 15.72
CA LYS A 133 -5.68 18.20 15.75
C LYS A 133 -6.37 18.00 17.11
N PRO A 134 -6.51 19.04 17.95
CA PRO A 134 -7.14 18.90 19.26
C PRO A 134 -8.59 18.41 19.14
N ASP A 135 -8.98 17.50 20.04
CA ASP A 135 -10.31 16.88 20.12
C ASP A 135 -10.72 16.05 18.89
N ALA A 136 -9.86 15.92 17.87
CA ALA A 136 -10.08 15.01 16.77
C ALA A 136 -9.69 13.58 17.17
N THR A 137 -10.42 12.59 16.69
CA THR A 137 -10.11 11.19 16.90
C THR A 137 -10.01 10.45 15.57
N LEU A 138 -9.21 9.39 15.55
CA LEU A 138 -9.21 8.39 14.49
C LEU A 138 -9.33 7.01 15.13
N LYS A 139 -10.49 6.39 14.94
CA LYS A 139 -10.73 5.00 15.32
C LYS A 139 -10.52 4.12 14.10
N ILE A 140 -9.66 3.11 14.19
CA ILE A 140 -9.42 2.15 13.11
C ILE A 140 -9.68 0.73 13.61
N THR A 141 -10.46 -0.05 12.86
CA THR A 141 -10.70 -1.48 13.14
C THR A 141 -10.02 -2.30 12.08
N ILE A 142 -9.00 -3.07 12.47
CA ILE A 142 -8.17 -3.88 11.57
C ILE A 142 -8.54 -5.35 11.73
N LYS A 143 -8.81 -6.02 10.61
CA LYS A 143 -9.16 -7.44 10.51
C LYS A 143 -8.12 -8.20 9.66
N GLN A 144 -8.22 -9.53 9.68
CA GLN A 144 -7.49 -10.36 8.73
C GLN A 144 -8.03 -10.16 7.31
N GLY A 145 -7.14 -10.16 6.33
CA GLY A 145 -7.46 -10.20 4.91
C GLY A 145 -6.20 -10.22 4.07
N ALA A 146 -6.36 -10.45 2.77
CA ALA A 146 -5.26 -10.54 1.82
C ALA A 146 -4.63 -9.16 1.57
N ILE A 147 -3.37 -9.14 1.13
CA ILE A 147 -2.77 -7.94 0.53
C ILE A 147 -3.58 -7.60 -0.74
N GLY A 148 -3.84 -6.31 -0.97
CA GLY A 148 -4.73 -5.83 -2.04
C GLY A 148 -6.23 -5.89 -1.72
N SER A 149 -6.61 -6.31 -0.50
CA SER A 149 -8.01 -6.30 -0.06
C SER A 149 -8.26 -5.32 1.08
N VAL A 150 -9.52 -4.87 1.22
CA VAL A 150 -9.95 -4.06 2.37
C VAL A 150 -9.79 -4.88 3.65
N VAL A 151 -8.96 -4.38 4.57
CA VAL A 151 -8.71 -5.03 5.86
C VAL A 151 -9.04 -4.15 7.05
N ALA A 152 -9.21 -2.85 6.83
CA ALA A 152 -9.50 -1.92 7.91
C ALA A 152 -10.60 -0.94 7.55
N GLN A 153 -11.32 -0.52 8.58
CA GLN A 153 -12.33 0.53 8.51
C GLN A 153 -11.92 1.62 9.48
N ASP A 154 -11.95 2.87 9.05
CA ASP A 154 -11.65 4.01 9.89
C ASP A 154 -12.84 4.95 10.08
N VAL A 155 -12.85 5.61 11.24
CA VAL A 155 -13.80 6.65 11.61
C VAL A 155 -12.99 7.81 12.16
N ALA A 156 -12.91 8.89 11.39
CA ALA A 156 -12.34 10.16 11.81
C ALA A 156 -13.46 11.06 12.35
N ASP A 157 -13.34 11.53 13.58
CA ASP A 157 -14.41 12.26 14.27
C ASP A 157 -13.88 13.51 14.96
N SER A 158 -14.69 14.57 14.98
CA SER A 158 -14.46 15.81 15.73
C SER A 158 -15.78 16.55 15.93
N THR A 159 -15.75 17.69 16.62
CA THR A 159 -16.91 18.60 16.71
C THR A 159 -17.40 19.14 15.36
N LYS A 160 -16.59 19.05 14.30
CA LYS A 160 -16.89 19.60 12.97
C LYS A 160 -17.22 18.55 11.92
N TYR A 161 -16.76 17.31 12.09
CA TYR A 161 -16.90 16.28 11.07
C TYR A 161 -16.97 14.88 11.66
N HIS A 162 -17.60 13.99 10.91
CA HIS A 162 -17.60 12.56 11.09
C HIS A 162 -17.38 11.93 9.71
N CYS A 163 -16.26 11.24 9.51
CA CYS A 163 -15.88 10.65 8.23
C CYS A 163 -15.56 9.17 8.42
N GLU A 164 -16.12 8.34 7.57
CA GLU A 164 -15.93 6.90 7.52
C GLU A 164 -15.19 6.53 6.23
N GLY A 165 -14.33 5.52 6.31
CA GLY A 165 -13.64 4.99 5.16
C GLY A 165 -13.10 3.59 5.33
N ASP A 166 -12.76 3.00 4.21
CA ASP A 166 -12.14 1.68 4.12
C ASP A 166 -10.66 1.82 3.72
N ARG A 167 -9.82 0.89 4.19
CA ARG A 167 -8.40 0.85 3.86
C ARG A 167 -7.98 -0.53 3.41
N VAL A 168 -7.18 -0.54 2.35
CA VAL A 168 -6.62 -1.73 1.71
C VAL A 168 -5.26 -2.05 2.32
N LEU A 169 -4.97 -3.35 2.50
CA LEU A 169 -3.65 -3.80 2.94
C LEU A 169 -2.63 -3.69 1.80
N ALA A 170 -1.61 -2.87 1.96
CA ALA A 170 -0.54 -2.72 0.98
C ALA A 170 0.66 -3.65 1.26
N SER A 171 1.13 -3.72 2.50
CA SER A 171 2.29 -4.53 2.89
C SER A 171 2.27 -4.93 4.37
N VAL A 172 3.01 -5.99 4.68
CA VAL A 172 3.29 -6.49 6.05
C VAL A 172 4.80 -6.70 6.31
N GLU A 173 5.66 -6.24 5.41
CA GLU A 173 7.10 -6.56 5.45
C GLU A 173 7.87 -5.65 6.44
N LYS A 174 7.58 -4.34 6.43
CA LYS A 174 8.22 -3.33 7.29
C LYS A 174 7.23 -2.63 8.23
N GLY A 175 6.27 -3.39 8.76
CA GLY A 175 5.10 -2.87 9.48
C GLY A 175 3.82 -3.18 8.73
N LEU A 176 2.66 -2.76 9.27
CA LEU A 176 1.38 -2.89 8.58
C LEU A 176 1.11 -1.62 7.78
N VAL A 177 1.27 -1.68 6.46
CA VAL A 177 1.02 -0.55 5.56
C VAL A 177 -0.41 -0.64 5.03
N LEU A 178 -1.20 0.40 5.28
CA LEU A 178 -2.57 0.54 4.81
C LEU A 178 -2.67 1.69 3.83
N SER A 179 -3.45 1.51 2.77
CA SER A 179 -3.73 2.55 1.77
C SER A 179 -4.24 3.86 2.40
N PRO A 180 -4.24 4.96 1.64
CA PRO A 180 -5.16 6.06 1.84
C PRO A 180 -6.58 5.58 2.18
N SER A 181 -7.30 6.36 2.97
CA SER A 181 -8.70 6.02 3.29
C SER A 181 -9.59 6.23 2.07
N LYS A 182 -10.24 5.15 1.61
CA LYS A 182 -11.31 5.23 0.62
C LYS A 182 -12.57 5.68 1.33
N PHE A 183 -12.98 6.92 1.07
CA PHE A 183 -14.17 7.51 1.66
C PHE A 183 -15.43 6.70 1.37
N THR A 184 -16.13 6.24 2.41
CA THR A 184 -17.40 5.50 2.29
C THR A 184 -18.60 6.32 2.73
N GLY A 185 -18.41 7.34 3.57
CA GLY A 185 -19.48 8.22 4.00
C GLY A 185 -19.04 9.22 5.07
N GLY A 186 -19.82 10.28 5.29
CA GLY A 186 -19.49 11.25 6.33
C GLY A 186 -20.26 12.57 6.24
N THR A 187 -20.19 13.35 7.32
CA THR A 187 -20.87 14.64 7.46
C THR A 187 -19.95 15.65 8.16
N PRO A 188 -19.81 16.88 7.63
CA PRO A 188 -20.25 17.31 6.30
C PRO A 188 -19.29 16.77 5.23
N LYS A 189 -19.83 16.36 4.08
CA LYS A 189 -19.06 15.66 3.03
C LYS A 189 -17.83 16.43 2.54
N ASN A 190 -17.87 17.76 2.51
CA ASN A 190 -16.76 18.60 2.05
C ASN A 190 -15.59 18.71 3.04
N LEU A 191 -15.75 18.23 4.27
CA LEU A 191 -14.66 18.11 5.24
C LEU A 191 -14.10 16.68 5.30
N CYS A 192 -14.70 15.75 4.56
CA CYS A 192 -14.19 14.41 4.40
C CYS A 192 -13.45 14.32 3.07
N GLY A 193 -12.25 13.76 3.11
CA GLY A 193 -11.42 13.52 1.95
C GLY A 193 -10.62 12.24 2.15
N PRO A 194 -9.90 11.80 1.12
CA PRO A 194 -8.98 10.69 1.28
C PRO A 194 -7.93 11.06 2.32
N GLY A 195 -7.80 10.24 3.36
CA GLY A 195 -6.68 10.32 4.30
C GLY A 195 -5.40 9.79 3.66
N THR A 196 -4.24 10.01 4.25
CA THR A 196 -2.96 9.45 3.78
C THR A 196 -2.84 7.96 4.11
N SER A 197 -1.90 7.29 3.45
CA SER A 197 -1.41 5.96 3.81
C SER A 197 -0.90 5.95 5.25
N LEU A 198 -1.06 4.81 5.92
CA LEU A 198 -0.62 4.62 7.31
C LEU A 198 0.31 3.43 7.41
N THR A 199 1.51 3.64 7.93
CA THR A 199 2.43 2.56 8.29
C THR A 199 2.42 2.37 9.79
N PHE A 200 1.75 1.32 10.26
CA PHE A 200 1.71 0.99 11.68
C PHE A 200 2.91 0.15 12.09
N THR A 201 3.49 0.52 13.22
CA THR A 201 4.41 -0.32 13.99
C THR A 201 3.80 -0.67 15.35
N THR A 202 4.05 -1.89 15.83
CA THR A 202 3.62 -2.29 17.18
C THR A 202 4.52 -1.67 18.24
N SER A 203 3.93 -1.12 19.30
CA SER A 203 4.62 -0.63 20.49
C SER A 203 4.13 -1.38 21.74
N GLY A 204 4.23 -2.71 21.72
CA GLY A 204 3.65 -3.59 22.72
C GLY A 204 2.28 -4.11 22.30
N HIS A 205 1.59 -4.82 23.20
CA HIS A 205 0.32 -5.50 22.89
C HIS A 205 -0.86 -4.55 22.66
N ASP A 206 -0.86 -3.39 23.34
CA ASP A 206 -2.01 -2.47 23.39
C ASP A 206 -1.74 -1.12 22.75
N LYS A 207 -0.63 -0.98 21.99
CA LYS A 207 -0.31 0.26 21.28
C LYS A 207 0.21 0.02 19.87
N LEU A 208 -0.30 0.81 18.93
CA LEU A 208 0.29 1.01 17.61
C LEU A 208 0.83 2.44 17.49
N ARG A 209 1.82 2.63 16.62
CA ARG A 209 2.38 3.93 16.27
C ARG A 209 2.38 4.15 14.78
N VAL A 210 2.17 5.40 14.39
CA VAL A 210 2.38 5.91 13.04
C VAL A 210 3.28 7.13 13.15
N GLU A 211 4.35 7.12 12.37
CA GLU A 211 5.18 8.31 12.14
C GLU A 211 4.56 9.13 11.01
N TYR A 212 4.55 10.46 11.16
CA TYR A 212 3.98 11.37 10.17
C TYR A 212 4.69 12.73 10.21
N ASP A 213 4.70 13.43 9.09
CA ASP A 213 5.18 14.82 9.02
C ASP A 213 4.02 15.75 9.39
N ASP A 214 4.28 16.71 10.29
CA ASP A 214 3.25 17.66 10.69
C ASP A 214 2.95 18.63 9.53
N PRO A 215 1.73 18.65 8.98
CA PRO A 215 1.43 19.53 7.85
C PRO A 215 1.48 21.03 8.21
N ASP A 216 1.44 21.36 9.51
CA ASP A 216 1.47 22.73 10.01
C ASP A 216 2.87 23.15 10.50
N ASP A 217 3.86 22.23 10.49
CA ASP A 217 5.27 22.51 10.79
C ASP A 217 6.16 22.26 9.57
N TYR A 218 6.90 23.28 9.14
CA TYR A 218 7.86 23.19 8.03
C TYR A 218 9.24 22.72 8.50
N SER A 219 9.35 22.22 9.74
CA SER A 219 10.55 21.57 10.23
C SER A 219 10.68 20.15 9.66
N ASP A 220 11.89 19.63 9.60
CA ASP A 220 12.14 18.22 9.23
C ASP A 220 11.83 17.26 10.40
N GLU A 221 11.03 17.67 11.40
CA GLU A 221 10.71 16.85 12.57
C GLU A 221 9.55 15.88 12.27
N THR A 222 9.87 14.58 12.32
CA THR A 222 8.86 13.53 12.25
C THR A 222 8.12 13.40 13.58
N MET A 223 6.79 13.49 13.53
CA MET A 223 5.90 13.32 14.67
C MET A 223 5.44 11.87 14.82
N THR A 224 4.95 11.51 16.00
CA THR A 224 4.42 10.15 16.27
C THR A 224 3.00 10.20 16.81
N GLN A 225 2.06 9.65 16.07
CA GLN A 225 0.71 9.37 16.55
C GLN A 225 0.70 8.00 17.24
N THR A 226 0.21 7.96 18.49
CA THR A 226 -0.05 6.70 19.20
C THR A 226 -1.53 6.34 19.11
N PHE A 227 -1.81 5.07 18.83
CA PHE A 227 -3.13 4.48 18.89
C PHE A 227 -3.19 3.50 20.06
N THR A 228 -4.25 3.56 20.86
CA THR A 228 -4.49 2.65 21.98
C THR A 228 -5.59 1.65 21.63
N ARG A 229 -5.38 0.39 21.99
CA ARG A 229 -6.38 -0.68 21.80
C ARG A 229 -7.66 -0.40 22.60
N LEU A 230 -8.82 -0.72 22.02
CA LEU A 230 -10.13 -0.58 22.68
C LEU A 230 -10.73 -1.93 23.12
N ASP A 231 -10.33 -3.04 22.49
CA ASP A 231 -10.89 -4.38 22.70
C ASP A 231 -9.84 -5.50 22.87
#